data_AF-A0A830BUP3-F1
#
_entry.id   AF-A0A830BUP3-F1
#
_cell.length_a   1.000
_cell.length_b   1.000
_cell.length_c   1.000
_cell.angle_alpha   90.00
_cell.angle_beta   90.00
_cell.angle_gamma   90.00
#
_symmetry.space_group_name_H-M   'P 1'
#
loop_
_entity.id
_entity.type
_entity.pdbx_description
1 polymer ?
#
loop_
_entity_poly.entity_id
_entity_poly.type
_entity_poly.pdbx_seq_one_letter_code
_entity_poly.pdbx_strand_id
1 'polypeptide(L)'
;MGWPLLGESLHLFAPNTSSDIPPFIKNRMQRYGPIFKTSLVGRPVIVSTDADLNYFIFKQEGQSFQSWYPNTFTGIFGKQNVGSLHGFMYKYLKNMVLNFFGPDSR
;
A
#
# COMPACT_ATOMS: atom_id res chain seq x y z
N MET A 1 0.59 9.31 18.13
CA MET A 1 -0.86 9.32 17.81
C MET A 1 -1.25 10.77 17.61
N GLY A 2 -1.60 11.15 16.37
CA GLY A 2 -1.80 12.54 15.94
C GLY A 2 -3.16 13.14 16.31
N TRP A 3 -3.59 14.19 15.59
CA TRP A 3 -4.83 14.92 15.87
C TRP A 3 -6.08 14.02 15.73
N PRO A 4 -7.12 14.22 16.56
CA PRO A 4 -8.39 13.53 16.37
C PRO A 4 -8.94 13.85 14.97
N LEU A 5 -9.48 12.84 14.29
CA LEU A 5 -9.99 12.85 12.90
C LEU A 5 -8.93 12.86 11.77
N LEU A 6 -8.00 13.81 11.73
CA LEU A 6 -7.01 13.90 10.63
C LEU A 6 -5.73 13.08 10.85
N GLY A 7 -5.46 12.68 12.09
CA GLY A 7 -4.27 11.92 12.43
C GLY A 7 -2.99 12.64 12.03
N GLU A 8 -2.17 11.97 11.24
CA GLU A 8 -0.91 12.51 10.68
C GLU A 8 -0.97 12.64 9.14
N SER A 9 -2.16 12.48 8.55
CA SER A 9 -2.35 12.40 7.09
C SER A 9 -1.84 13.61 6.32
N LEU A 10 -2.02 14.82 6.84
CA LEU A 10 -1.53 16.03 6.15
C LEU A 10 -0.02 16.05 5.99
N HIS A 11 0.72 15.52 6.98
CA HIS A 11 2.17 15.40 6.88
C HIS A 11 2.60 14.25 5.96
N LEU A 12 1.79 13.19 5.86
CA LEU A 12 2.05 12.09 4.92
C LEU A 12 1.78 12.49 3.47
N PHE A 13 0.73 13.26 3.22
CA PHE A 13 0.36 13.75 1.88
C PHE A 13 1.06 15.05 1.48
N ALA A 14 1.92 15.60 2.35
CA ALA A 14 2.69 16.78 2.03
C ALA A 14 3.56 16.51 0.79
N PRO A 15 3.56 17.41 -0.21
CA PRO A 15 4.32 17.21 -1.43
C PRO A 15 5.80 17.05 -1.09
N ASN A 16 6.40 15.98 -1.60
CA ASN A 16 7.82 15.74 -1.52
C ASN A 16 8.40 15.83 -2.93
N THR A 17 9.34 16.75 -3.14
CA THR A 17 10.01 16.97 -4.43
C THR A 17 11.16 15.98 -4.66
N SER A 18 11.50 15.18 -3.65
CA SER A 18 12.54 14.16 -3.71
C SER A 18 11.99 12.79 -4.08
N SER A 19 12.73 12.03 -4.90
CA SER A 19 12.47 10.59 -5.15
C SER A 19 12.85 9.68 -3.97
N ASP A 20 13.38 10.26 -2.88
CA ASP A 20 13.76 9.55 -1.66
C ASP A 20 12.55 9.39 -0.71
N ILE A 21 12.73 8.60 0.36
CA ILE A 21 11.74 8.34 1.40
C ILE A 21 11.20 9.69 1.94
N PRO A 22 9.87 9.89 1.99
CA PRO A 22 9.28 11.11 2.48
C PRO A 22 9.80 11.49 3.88
N PRO A 23 10.08 12.78 4.16
CA PRO A 23 10.59 13.23 5.46
C PRO A 23 9.73 12.77 6.64
N PHE A 24 8.41 12.72 6.45
CA PHE A 24 7.47 12.19 7.44
C PHE A 24 7.81 10.74 7.83
N ILE A 25 8.05 9.87 6.85
CA ILE A 25 8.38 8.46 7.08
C ILE A 25 9.77 8.34 7.71
N LYS A 26 10.77 9.09 7.21
CA LYS A 26 12.13 9.10 7.79
C LYS A 26 12.13 9.45 9.28
N ASN A 27 11.41 10.52 9.66
CA ASN A 27 11.30 10.94 11.06
C ASN A 27 10.66 9.87 11.96
N ARG A 28 9.69 9.12 11.42
CA ARG A 28 9.02 8.04 12.14
C ARG A 28 9.89 6.79 12.26
N MET A 29 10.61 6.44 11.21
CA MET A 29 11.60 5.37 11.24
C MET A 29 12.66 5.62 12.31
N GLN A 30 13.18 6.85 12.39
CA GLN A 30 14.18 7.22 13.39
C GLN A 30 13.63 7.16 14.82
N ARG A 31 12.36 7.50 15.03
CA ARG A 31 11.76 7.57 16.38
C ARG A 31 11.21 6.24 16.88
N TYR A 32 10.59 5.46 16.00
CA TYR A 32 9.82 4.28 16.38
C TYR A 32 10.37 2.97 15.80
N GLY A 33 11.39 3.05 14.95
CA GLY A 33 11.93 1.91 14.22
C GLY A 33 11.22 1.65 12.90
N PRO A 34 11.63 0.58 12.18
CA PRO A 34 11.18 0.32 10.82
C PRO A 34 9.70 -0.08 10.72
N ILE A 35 9.07 -0.45 11.83
CA ILE A 35 7.65 -0.83 11.92
C ILE A 35 7.01 0.04 12.98
N PHE A 36 6.01 0.84 12.60
CA PHE A 36 5.37 1.78 13.53
C PHE A 36 3.87 1.94 13.27
N LYS A 37 3.14 2.33 14.31
CA LYS A 37 1.70 2.62 14.24
C LYS A 37 1.47 4.10 13.98
N THR A 38 0.57 4.43 13.06
CA THR A 38 0.09 5.80 12.83
C THR A 38 -1.40 5.81 12.49
N SER A 39 -1.97 6.98 12.25
CA SER A 39 -3.37 7.14 11.82
C SER A 39 -3.40 7.85 10.47
N LEU A 40 -4.05 7.22 9.49
CA LEU A 40 -4.23 7.71 8.14
C LEU A 40 -5.73 7.85 7.84
N VAL A 41 -6.19 9.07 7.58
CA VAL A 41 -7.59 9.43 7.24
C VAL A 41 -8.55 8.85 8.28
N GLY A 42 -8.23 9.09 9.56
CA GLY A 42 -9.03 8.62 10.69
C GLY A 42 -8.96 7.12 10.97
N ARG A 43 -8.13 6.35 10.25
CA ARG A 43 -7.97 4.90 10.45
C ARG A 43 -6.61 4.58 11.07
N PRO A 44 -6.54 3.75 12.13
CA PRO A 44 -5.27 3.27 12.64
C PRO A 44 -4.63 2.33 11.62
N VAL A 45 -3.35 2.56 11.31
CA VAL A 45 -2.58 1.77 10.35
C VAL A 45 -1.20 1.42 10.91
N ILE A 46 -0.63 0.32 10.42
CA ILE A 46 0.76 -0.06 10.66
C ILE A 46 1.53 0.23 9.38
N VAL A 47 2.63 0.97 9.50
CA VAL A 47 3.57 1.23 8.40
C VAL A 47 4.79 0.36 8.61
N SER A 48 5.18 -0.36 7.55
CA SER A 48 6.39 -1.17 7.50
C SER A 48 7.36 -0.61 6.47
N THR A 49 8.59 -0.36 6.91
CA THR A 49 9.75 -0.03 6.09
C THR A 49 10.80 -1.15 6.13
N ASP A 50 10.44 -2.29 6.74
CA ASP A 50 11.27 -3.49 6.84
C ASP A 50 11.08 -4.38 5.60
N ALA A 51 12.19 -4.74 4.95
CA ALA A 51 12.14 -5.48 3.69
C ALA A 51 11.62 -6.91 3.86
N ASP A 52 12.00 -7.59 4.94
CA ASP A 52 11.63 -8.98 5.20
C ASP A 52 10.14 -9.10 5.54
N LEU A 53 9.62 -8.18 6.36
CA LEU A 53 8.20 -8.10 6.64
C LEU A 53 7.39 -7.75 5.40
N ASN A 54 7.87 -6.80 4.59
CA ASN A 54 7.19 -6.45 3.34
C ASN A 54 7.11 -7.65 2.39
N TYR A 55 8.21 -8.41 2.26
CA TYR A 55 8.24 -9.64 1.47
C TYR A 55 7.26 -10.69 2.00
N PHE A 56 7.20 -10.87 3.31
CA PHE A 56 6.26 -11.78 3.96
C PHE A 56 4.79 -11.39 3.70
N ILE A 57 4.45 -10.10 3.85
CA ILE A 57 3.11 -9.58 3.58
C ILE A 57 2.70 -9.90 2.14
N PHE A 58 3.58 -9.63 1.17
CA PHE A 58 3.29 -9.93 -0.24
C PHE A 58 3.14 -11.42 -0.52
N LYS A 59 3.91 -12.29 0.15
CA LYS A 59 3.75 -13.75 0.03
C LYS A 59 2.43 -14.26 0.59
N GLN A 60 1.91 -13.60 1.61
CA GLN A 60 0.72 -14.01 2.36
C GLN A 60 -0.57 -13.31 1.90
N GLU A 61 -0.51 -12.56 0.79
CA GLU A 61 -1.66 -11.91 0.16
C GLU A 61 -2.72 -12.94 -0.26
N GLY A 62 -3.96 -12.74 0.17
CA GLY A 62 -5.09 -13.65 -0.01
C GLY A 62 -5.18 -14.79 1.01
N GLN A 63 -4.27 -14.87 1.98
CA GLN A 63 -4.33 -15.81 3.10
C GLN A 63 -4.42 -15.06 4.44
N SER A 64 -3.31 -14.43 4.85
CA SER A 64 -3.20 -13.69 6.11
C SER A 64 -3.35 -12.18 5.92
N PHE A 65 -3.14 -11.69 4.70
CA PHE A 65 -3.29 -10.28 4.33
C PHE A 65 -4.22 -10.11 3.14
N GLN A 66 -4.84 -8.95 3.04
CA GLN A 66 -5.65 -8.54 1.91
C GLN A 66 -5.36 -7.08 1.59
N SER A 67 -5.12 -6.81 0.30
CA SER A 67 -4.96 -5.45 -0.22
C SER A 67 -6.20 -4.62 0.10
N TRP A 68 -6.02 -3.40 0.60
CA TRP A 68 -7.13 -2.49 0.87
C TRP A 68 -6.85 -1.13 0.26
N TYR A 69 -7.86 -0.55 -0.39
CA TYR A 69 -7.78 0.78 -0.99
C TYR A 69 -8.95 1.65 -0.48
N PRO A 70 -8.76 2.97 -0.35
CA PRO A 70 -9.83 3.89 -0.01
C PRO A 70 -11.00 3.82 -1.01
N ASN A 71 -12.22 4.04 -0.55
CA ASN A 71 -13.43 4.06 -1.41
C ASN A 71 -13.35 5.09 -2.55
N THR A 72 -12.58 6.17 -2.39
CA THR A 72 -12.33 7.14 -3.45
C THR A 72 -11.61 6.50 -4.64
N PHE A 73 -10.74 5.52 -4.40
CA PHE A 73 -10.05 4.78 -5.45
C PHE A 73 -11.01 3.96 -6.31
N THR A 74 -12.00 3.30 -5.68
CA THR A 74 -13.02 2.54 -6.42
C THR A 74 -14.02 3.44 -7.14
N GLY A 75 -14.25 4.66 -6.65
CA GLY A 75 -15.03 5.68 -7.35
C GLY A 75 -14.37 6.19 -8.63
N ILE A 76 -13.04 6.38 -8.62
CA ILE A 76 -12.28 6.89 -9.78
C ILE A 76 -12.02 5.79 -10.80
N PHE A 77 -11.57 4.62 -10.36
CA PHE A 77 -11.16 3.53 -11.25
C PHE A 77 -12.30 2.54 -11.58
N GLY A 78 -13.49 2.72 -11.00
CA GLY A 78 -14.63 1.82 -11.15
C GLY A 78 -14.52 0.55 -10.30
N LYS A 79 -15.66 -0.13 -10.07
CA LYS A 79 -15.74 -1.32 -9.20
C LYS A 79 -15.05 -2.58 -9.76
N GLN A 80 -14.58 -2.53 -11.00
CA GLN A 80 -13.87 -3.63 -11.68
C GLN A 80 -12.38 -3.32 -11.89
N ASN A 81 -11.79 -2.47 -11.05
CA ASN A 81 -10.37 -2.11 -11.18
C ASN A 81 -9.47 -3.15 -10.53
N VAL A 82 -8.22 -3.26 -11.00
CA VAL A 82 -7.23 -4.23 -10.52
C VAL A 82 -6.96 -4.14 -9.01
N GLY A 83 -7.07 -2.96 -8.40
CA GLY A 83 -6.92 -2.77 -6.95
C GLY A 83 -8.12 -3.25 -6.13
N SER A 84 -9.31 -3.29 -6.71
CA SER A 84 -10.51 -3.90 -6.13
C SER A 84 -10.59 -5.41 -6.31
N LEU A 85 -9.68 -5.98 -7.09
CA LEU A 85 -9.65 -7.40 -7.42
C LEU A 85 -8.74 -8.15 -6.43
N HIS A 86 -9.34 -8.88 -5.51
CA HIS A 86 -8.63 -9.73 -4.57
C HIS A 86 -8.44 -11.15 -5.08
N GLY A 87 -7.35 -11.81 -4.64
CA GLY A 87 -7.16 -13.25 -4.81
C GLY A 87 -7.12 -13.71 -6.28
N PHE A 88 -8.08 -14.56 -6.66
CA PHE A 88 -8.14 -15.25 -7.96
C PHE A 88 -8.13 -14.27 -9.15
N MET A 89 -8.82 -13.13 -9.05
CA MET A 89 -8.96 -12.20 -10.17
C MET A 89 -7.67 -11.40 -10.43
N TYR A 90 -6.91 -11.03 -9.39
CA TYR A 90 -5.58 -10.45 -9.56
C TYR A 90 -4.61 -11.44 -10.21
N LYS A 91 -4.62 -12.71 -9.76
CA LYS A 91 -3.80 -13.78 -10.38
C LYS A 91 -4.18 -14.00 -11.85
N TYR A 92 -5.47 -14.00 -12.17
CA TYR A 92 -5.97 -14.13 -13.52
C TYR A 92 -5.51 -12.98 -14.43
N LEU A 93 -5.65 -11.73 -13.98
CA LEU A 93 -5.16 -10.56 -14.73
C LEU A 93 -3.64 -10.54 -14.87
N LYS A 94 -2.89 -10.83 -13.81
CA LYS A 94 -1.43 -10.94 -13.86
C LYS A 94 -1.01 -11.99 -14.88
N ASN A 95 -1.63 -13.17 -14.87
CA ASN A 95 -1.36 -14.23 -15.84
C ASN A 95 -1.75 -13.81 -17.26
N MET A 96 -2.86 -13.10 -17.44
CA MET A 96 -3.25 -12.57 -18.76
C MET A 96 -2.20 -11.58 -19.30
N VAL A 97 -1.74 -10.63 -18.48
CA VAL A 97 -0.69 -9.67 -18.87
C VAL A 97 0.63 -10.38 -19.17
N LEU A 98 1.03 -11.35 -18.34
CA LEU A 98 2.23 -12.15 -18.58
C LEU A 98 2.12 -13.04 -19.81
N ASN A 99 0.94 -13.56 -20.13
CA ASN A 99 0.75 -14.34 -21.36
C ASN A 99 0.82 -13.46 -22.61
N PHE A 100 0.40 -12.20 -22.54
CA PHE A 100 0.41 -11.28 -23.67
C PHE A 100 1.74 -10.54 -23.87
N PHE A 101 2.48 -10.27 -22.79
CA PHE A 101 3.68 -9.43 -22.81
C PHE A 101 4.88 -10.05 -22.08
N GLY A 102 4.77 -11.32 -21.68
CA GLY A 102 5.84 -12.04 -21.00
C GLY A 102 6.95 -12.48 -21.95
N PRO A 103 8.10 -12.89 -21.40
CA PRO A 103 9.22 -13.37 -22.21
C PRO A 103 8.87 -14.59 -23.07
N ASP A 104 7.86 -15.38 -22.67
CA ASP A 104 7.36 -16.55 -23.40
C ASP A 104 6.28 -16.22 -24.45
N SER A 105 5.89 -14.94 -24.61
CA SER A 105 4.87 -14.52 -25.58
C SER A 105 5.43 -14.23 -26.98
N ARG A 106 6.60 -14.79 -27.31
CA ARG A 106 7.24 -14.76 -28.64
C ARG A 106 7.29 -16.15 -29.26
#